data_AF-A0A0D7B9E6-F1
#
_entry.id   AF-A0A0D7B9E6-F1
#
_cell.length_a   1.000
_cell.length_b   1.000
_cell.length_c   1.000
_cell.angle_alpha   90.00
_cell.angle_beta   90.00
_cell.angle_gamma   90.00
#
_symmetry.space_group_name_H-M   'P 1'
#
loop_
_entity.id
_entity.type
_entity.pdbx_description
1 polymer ?
#
loop_
_entity_poly.entity_id
_entity_poly.type
_entity_poly.pdbx_seq_one_letter_code
_entity_poly.pdbx_strand_id
1 'polypeptide(L)'
;MALTPGGDDYESKYPADPAFQEVGPDARVWHVYMDEAALFDADLMAELRDTIDVLLVFAALFASVIVTFVVQTSQMLSRDFTEITASLVYEMISVQRAIAKGIDVDSIPASNINPYSPFTPEPSGVWINALWFTSLAVSLAVTLLAVLVKQWLRQYMVLPSGTVRERVRLRHYRYMGLKRWHVTAIVWSLPIAVHLAMGLFFIGLAVFLFIL
;
A
#
# COMPACT_ATOMS: atom_id res chain seq x y z
N MET A 1 -27.55 -10.24 -15.78
CA MET A 1 -26.63 -10.06 -16.93
C MET A 1 -26.55 -11.41 -17.61
N ALA A 2 -27.09 -11.50 -18.82
CA ALA A 2 -27.39 -12.77 -19.49
C ALA A 2 -26.12 -13.45 -20.00
N LEU A 3 -25.99 -14.75 -19.74
CA LEU A 3 -24.99 -15.62 -20.36
C LEU A 3 -25.33 -15.73 -21.85
N THR A 4 -24.48 -15.22 -22.73
CA THR A 4 -24.56 -15.52 -24.16
C THR A 4 -24.03 -16.94 -24.39
N PRO A 5 -24.80 -17.86 -24.98
CA PRO A 5 -24.31 -19.17 -25.36
C PRO A 5 -23.58 -19.05 -26.72
N GLY A 6 -22.30 -18.71 -26.71
CA GLY A 6 -21.38 -19.27 -27.70
C GLY A 6 -21.04 -20.66 -27.17
N GLY A 7 -21.47 -21.77 -27.75
CA GLY A 7 -21.30 -22.09 -29.17
C GLY A 7 -19.98 -22.81 -29.43
N ASP A 8 -19.25 -23.24 -28.40
CA ASP A 8 -18.04 -24.04 -28.58
C ASP A 8 -18.43 -25.50 -28.81
N ASP A 9 -18.57 -25.87 -30.08
CA ASP A 9 -18.74 -27.26 -30.49
C ASP A 9 -17.43 -28.03 -30.29
N TYR A 10 -17.17 -28.41 -29.04
CA TYR A 10 -16.00 -29.21 -28.66
C TYR A 10 -15.97 -30.60 -29.32
N GLU A 11 -17.11 -31.09 -29.80
CA GLU A 11 -17.19 -32.35 -30.55
C GLU A 11 -16.60 -32.20 -31.96
N SER A 12 -16.73 -31.02 -32.57
CA SER A 12 -16.03 -30.67 -33.81
C SER A 12 -14.54 -30.38 -33.60
N LYS A 13 -14.18 -29.78 -32.45
CA LYS A 13 -12.81 -29.35 -32.16
C LYS A 13 -11.89 -30.50 -31.74
N TYR A 14 -12.44 -31.48 -31.01
CA TYR A 14 -11.71 -32.64 -30.53
C TYR A 14 -12.46 -33.93 -30.89
N PRO A 15 -11.85 -34.83 -31.70
CA PRO A 15 -12.49 -36.08 -32.09
C PRO A 15 -12.79 -36.97 -30.87
N ALA A 16 -13.77 -37.86 -31.00
CA ALA A 16 -14.09 -38.82 -29.94
C ALA A 16 -12.88 -39.71 -29.63
N ASP A 17 -12.61 -39.90 -28.34
CA ASP A 17 -11.56 -40.80 -27.89
C ASP A 17 -11.93 -42.26 -28.24
N PRO A 18 -10.95 -43.13 -28.55
CA PRO A 18 -11.19 -44.56 -28.70
C PRO A 18 -11.81 -45.15 -27.43
N ALA A 19 -12.61 -46.21 -27.59
CA ALA A 19 -13.21 -46.92 -26.46
C ALA A 19 -12.14 -47.31 -25.43
N PHE A 20 -12.41 -47.04 -24.15
CA PHE A 20 -11.50 -47.21 -23.00
C PHE A 20 -10.31 -46.23 -22.90
N GLN A 21 -10.18 -45.25 -23.80
CA GLN A 21 -9.14 -44.21 -23.75
C GLN A 21 -9.65 -42.83 -23.31
N GLU A 22 -10.93 -42.71 -22.95
CA GLU A 22 -11.61 -41.47 -22.55
C GLU A 22 -11.03 -40.78 -21.30
N VAL A 23 -10.19 -41.48 -20.54
CA VAL A 23 -9.47 -40.95 -19.36
C VAL A 23 -7.94 -40.99 -19.51
N GLY A 24 -7.47 -41.28 -20.71
CA GLY A 24 -6.05 -41.26 -21.07
C GLY A 24 -5.39 -39.89 -20.83
N PRO A 25 -4.04 -39.83 -20.79
CA PRO A 25 -3.31 -38.59 -20.51
C PRO A 25 -3.60 -37.44 -21.50
N ASP A 26 -4.02 -37.77 -22.73
CA ASP A 26 -4.38 -36.82 -23.79
C ASP A 26 -5.84 -37.00 -24.25
N ALA A 27 -6.70 -37.53 -23.39
CA ALA A 27 -8.13 -37.67 -23.69
C ALA A 27 -8.80 -36.32 -23.92
N ARG A 28 -9.83 -36.31 -24.76
CA ARG A 28 -10.64 -35.13 -25.12
C ARG A 28 -11.09 -34.33 -23.91
N VAL A 29 -11.51 -35.00 -22.82
CA VAL A 29 -11.99 -34.33 -21.61
C VAL A 29 -10.95 -33.36 -21.01
N TRP A 30 -9.66 -33.70 -21.08
CA TRP A 30 -8.61 -32.84 -20.55
C TRP A 30 -8.35 -31.62 -21.44
N HIS A 31 -8.53 -31.77 -22.75
CA HIS A 31 -8.45 -30.66 -23.70
C HIS A 31 -9.59 -29.67 -23.51
N VAL A 32 -10.84 -30.17 -23.45
CA VAL A 32 -12.02 -29.34 -23.19
C VAL A 32 -11.89 -28.62 -21.85
N TYR A 33 -11.46 -29.33 -20.80
CA TYR A 33 -11.22 -28.71 -19.50
C TYR A 33 -10.16 -27.59 -19.58
N MET A 34 -9.07 -27.80 -20.32
CA MET A 34 -8.02 -26.79 -20.44
C MET A 34 -8.49 -25.54 -21.17
N ASP A 35 -9.30 -25.70 -22.21
CA ASP A 35 -9.87 -24.56 -22.95
C ASP A 35 -10.79 -23.73 -22.06
N GLU A 36 -11.75 -24.39 -21.39
CA GLU A 36 -12.67 -23.72 -20.45
C GLU A 36 -11.93 -23.09 -19.28
N ALA A 37 -10.92 -23.79 -18.73
CA ALA A 37 -10.09 -23.27 -17.67
C ALA A 37 -9.26 -22.05 -18.11
N ALA A 38 -8.76 -22.05 -19.35
CA ALA A 38 -7.99 -20.94 -19.90
C ALA A 38 -8.86 -19.69 -20.10
N LEU A 39 -10.10 -19.85 -20.58
CA LEU A 39 -11.07 -18.76 -20.68
C LEU A 39 -11.37 -18.16 -19.30
N PHE A 40 -11.73 -19.01 -18.33
CA PHE A 40 -12.00 -18.58 -16.96
C PHE A 40 -10.79 -17.89 -16.30
N ASP A 41 -9.59 -18.46 -16.47
CA ASP A 41 -8.36 -17.90 -15.90
C ASP A 41 -8.00 -16.57 -16.55
N ALA A 42 -8.21 -16.41 -17.85
CA ALA A 42 -7.97 -15.16 -18.56
C ALA A 42 -8.86 -14.03 -18.03
N ASP A 43 -10.16 -14.29 -17.87
CA ASP A 43 -11.12 -13.31 -17.36
C ASP A 43 -10.80 -12.91 -15.91
N LEU A 44 -10.60 -13.90 -15.03
CA LEU A 44 -10.24 -13.66 -13.63
C LEU A 44 -8.93 -12.87 -13.51
N MET A 45 -7.93 -13.21 -14.33
CA MET A 45 -6.63 -12.56 -14.28
C MET A 45 -6.66 -11.13 -14.79
N ALA A 46 -7.45 -10.86 -15.84
CA ALA A 46 -7.61 -9.52 -16.37
C ALA A 46 -8.15 -8.57 -15.29
N GLU A 47 -9.24 -8.95 -14.63
CA GLU A 47 -9.87 -8.15 -13.58
C GLU A 47 -8.94 -7.91 -12.37
N LEU A 48 -8.28 -8.97 -11.88
CA LEU A 48 -7.36 -8.86 -10.75
C LEU A 48 -6.14 -8.00 -11.08
N ARG A 49 -5.55 -8.19 -12.27
CA ARG A 49 -4.34 -7.45 -12.67
C ARG A 49 -4.65 -5.97 -12.90
N ASP A 50 -5.77 -5.67 -13.56
CA ASP A 50 -6.17 -4.28 -13.81
C ASP A 50 -6.41 -3.54 -12.48
N THR A 51 -7.08 -4.19 -11.53
CA THR A 51 -7.29 -3.64 -10.18
C THR A 51 -5.97 -3.41 -9.44
N ILE A 52 -5.07 -4.39 -9.43
CA ILE A 52 -3.77 -4.30 -8.77
C ILE A 52 -2.90 -3.20 -9.37
N ASP A 53 -2.89 -3.07 -10.70
CA ASP A 53 -2.03 -2.11 -11.40
C ASP A 53 -2.45 -0.66 -11.11
N VAL A 54 -3.76 -0.39 -11.08
CA VAL A 54 -4.28 0.92 -10.66
C VAL A 54 -3.96 1.22 -9.20
N LEU A 55 -4.20 0.27 -8.30
CA LEU A 55 -3.92 0.44 -6.86
C LEU A 55 -2.45 0.66 -6.57
N LEU A 56 -1.55 -0.06 -7.27
CA LEU A 56 -0.11 0.05 -7.07
C LEU A 56 0.39 1.45 -7.42
N VAL A 57 -0.05 1.99 -8.56
CA VAL A 57 0.30 3.37 -8.97
C VAL A 57 -0.25 4.37 -7.96
N PHE A 58 -1.51 4.23 -7.58
CA PHE A 58 -2.13 5.12 -6.61
C PHE A 58 -1.40 5.10 -5.25
N ALA A 59 -1.15 3.91 -4.69
CA ALA A 59 -0.51 3.75 -3.39
C ALA A 59 0.92 4.32 -3.39
N ALA A 60 1.70 4.10 -4.45
CA ALA A 60 3.06 4.64 -4.60
C ALA A 60 3.07 6.17 -4.68
N LEU A 61 2.15 6.77 -5.46
CA LEU A 61 2.03 8.23 -5.56
C LEU A 61 1.57 8.83 -4.22
N PHE A 62 0.56 8.22 -3.60
CA PHE A 62 0.04 8.66 -2.31
C PHE A 62 1.09 8.57 -1.19
N ALA A 63 1.86 7.47 -1.13
CA ALA A 63 2.98 7.33 -0.20
C ALA A 63 4.02 8.44 -0.39
N SER A 64 4.31 8.79 -1.65
CA SER A 64 5.26 9.87 -1.99
C SER A 64 4.78 11.23 -1.47
N VAL A 65 3.47 11.51 -1.59
CA VAL A 65 2.85 12.71 -1.01
C VAL A 65 2.95 12.68 0.51
N ILE A 66 2.60 11.59 1.18
CA ILE A 66 2.68 11.51 2.65
C ILE A 66 4.11 11.72 3.14
N VAL A 67 5.11 11.19 2.44
CA VAL A 67 6.53 11.36 2.81
C VAL A 67 6.92 12.84 2.90
N THR A 68 6.45 13.70 1.99
CA THR A 68 6.79 15.13 2.06
C THR A 68 6.27 15.77 3.34
N PHE A 69 5.05 15.41 3.75
CA PHE A 69 4.44 15.89 4.98
C PHE A 69 5.15 15.32 6.22
N VAL A 70 5.44 14.02 6.24
CA VAL A 70 6.15 13.35 7.34
C VAL A 70 7.54 13.94 7.55
N VAL A 71 8.29 14.21 6.47
CA VAL A 71 9.61 14.85 6.56
C VAL A 71 9.50 16.23 7.23
N GLN A 72 8.48 17.01 6.89
CA GLN A 72 8.25 18.32 7.48
C GLN A 72 7.80 18.22 8.95
N THR A 73 6.79 17.42 9.27
CA THR A 73 6.22 17.38 10.63
C THR A 73 7.01 16.54 11.62
N SER A 74 7.87 15.64 11.16
CA SER A 74 8.76 14.90 12.06
C SER A 74 9.69 15.84 12.83
N GLN A 75 9.98 17.03 12.29
CA GLN A 75 10.75 18.07 12.98
C GLN A 75 10.02 18.58 14.24
N MET A 76 8.68 18.54 14.28
CA MET A 76 7.89 18.91 15.46
C MET A 76 8.10 17.96 16.65
N LEU A 77 8.64 16.76 16.39
CA LEU A 77 9.01 15.79 17.42
C LEU A 77 10.43 16.00 17.95
N SER A 78 11.14 16.99 17.41
CA SER A 78 12.50 17.34 17.78
C SER A 78 12.57 18.77 18.29
N ARG A 79 13.65 19.08 19.00
CA ARG A 79 13.87 20.40 19.56
C ARG A 79 14.15 21.43 18.47
N ASP A 80 13.45 22.55 18.52
CA ASP A 80 13.71 23.70 17.65
C ASP A 80 14.89 24.53 18.18
N PHE A 81 16.07 24.28 17.61
CA PHE A 81 17.26 25.07 17.91
C PHE A 81 17.19 26.49 17.33
N THR A 82 16.37 26.73 16.31
CA THR A 82 16.15 28.06 15.74
C THR A 82 15.36 28.91 16.72
N GLU A 83 14.31 28.38 17.34
CA GLU A 83 13.55 29.06 18.40
C GLU A 83 14.43 29.37 19.61
N ILE A 84 15.19 28.38 20.10
CA ILE A 84 16.11 28.57 21.24
C ILE A 84 17.18 29.62 20.93
N THR A 85 17.73 29.61 19.72
CA THR A 85 18.72 30.62 19.32
C THR A 85 18.08 32.01 19.25
N ALA A 86 16.87 32.11 18.71
CA ALA A 86 16.13 33.38 18.65
C ALA A 86 15.82 33.94 20.04
N SER A 87 15.41 33.10 21.01
CA SER A 87 15.13 33.53 22.38
C SER A 87 16.40 34.02 23.09
N LEU A 88 17.51 33.30 22.96
CA LEU A 88 18.79 33.66 23.56
C LEU A 88 19.39 34.93 22.93
N VAL A 89 19.27 35.10 21.61
CA VAL A 89 19.72 36.32 20.93
C VAL A 89 18.85 37.51 21.34
N TYR A 90 17.54 37.33 21.50
CA TYR A 90 16.65 38.38 22.00
C TYR A 90 17.03 38.82 23.41
N GLU A 91 17.31 37.87 24.31
CA GLU A 91 17.83 38.13 25.66
C GLU A 91 19.17 38.89 25.61
N MET A 92 20.11 38.46 24.77
CA MET A 92 21.38 39.16 24.60
C MET A 92 21.18 40.63 24.16
N ILE A 93 20.28 40.88 23.21
CA ILE A 93 19.97 42.24 22.74
C ILE A 93 19.29 43.08 23.84
N SER A 94 18.40 42.49 24.65
CA SER A 94 17.74 43.21 25.75
C SER A 94 18.73 43.58 26.85
N VAL A 95 19.67 42.69 27.20
CA VAL A 95 20.77 42.98 28.13
C VAL A 95 21.65 44.11 27.61
N GLN A 96 22.06 44.08 26.33
CA GLN A 96 22.84 45.17 25.73
C GLN A 96 22.12 46.52 25.81
N ARG A 97 20.79 46.53 25.59
CA ARG A 97 19.96 47.74 25.70
C ARG A 97 19.83 48.23 27.14
N ALA A 98 19.75 47.34 28.13
CA ALA A 98 19.72 47.72 29.54
C ALA A 98 21.02 48.40 29.95
N ILE A 99 22.17 47.80 29.62
CA ILE A 99 23.49 48.36 29.87
C ILE A 99 23.63 49.75 29.25
N ALA A 100 23.22 49.92 27.99
CA ALA A 100 23.28 51.21 27.30
C ALA A 100 22.41 52.31 27.95
N LYS A 101 21.35 51.92 28.68
CA LYS A 101 20.45 52.83 29.39
C LYS A 101 20.80 52.99 30.88
N GLY A 102 21.86 52.32 31.36
CA GLY A 102 22.20 52.29 32.78
C GLY A 102 21.15 51.57 33.65
N ILE A 103 20.36 50.69 33.05
CA ILE A 103 19.38 49.85 33.74
C ILE A 103 20.10 48.59 34.21
N ASP A 104 19.77 48.11 35.42
CA ASP A 104 20.33 46.89 35.99
C ASP A 104 20.01 45.65 35.13
N VAL A 105 20.99 44.78 34.93
CA VAL A 105 20.87 43.58 34.08
C VAL A 105 19.92 42.56 34.72
N ASP A 106 19.89 42.49 36.04
CA ASP A 106 19.00 41.58 36.79
C ASP A 106 17.51 41.94 36.62
N SER A 107 17.20 43.13 36.08
CA SER A 107 15.83 43.53 35.72
C SER A 107 15.35 42.96 34.37
N ILE A 108 16.25 42.35 33.58
CA ILE A 108 15.91 41.71 32.32
C ILE A 108 15.43 40.27 32.58
N PRO A 109 14.24 39.89 32.10
CA PRO A 109 13.79 38.50 32.19
C PRO A 109 14.74 37.58 31.42
N ALA A 110 15.25 36.54 32.09
CA ALA A 110 15.99 35.47 31.44
C ALA A 110 15.10 34.73 30.44
N SER A 111 15.69 34.17 29.39
CA SER A 111 14.94 33.40 28.38
C SER A 111 14.23 32.21 28.99
N ASN A 112 13.00 32.00 28.54
CA ASN A 112 12.13 30.94 29.01
C ASN A 112 12.62 29.54 28.58
N ILE A 113 13.50 29.48 27.58
CA ILE A 113 13.93 28.26 26.90
C ILE A 113 15.44 28.32 26.65
N ASN A 114 16.15 27.25 26.98
CA ASN A 114 17.60 27.11 26.77
C ASN A 114 17.95 25.68 26.28
N PRO A 115 19.22 25.41 25.86
CA PRO A 115 19.64 24.12 25.34
C PRO A 115 19.60 22.96 26.35
N TYR A 116 19.42 23.24 27.64
CA TYR A 116 19.37 22.24 28.70
C TYR A 116 17.95 22.06 29.27
N SER A 117 16.99 22.91 28.88
CA SER A 117 15.58 22.75 29.25
C SER A 117 15.08 21.35 28.85
N PRO A 118 14.26 20.67 29.65
CA PRO A 118 13.65 19.41 29.24
C PRO A 118 12.78 19.64 28.01
N PHE A 119 12.86 18.73 27.03
CA PHE A 119 12.02 18.79 25.83
C PHE A 119 10.98 17.69 25.87
N THR A 120 9.73 18.09 25.68
CA THR A 120 8.59 17.20 25.47
C THR A 120 7.85 17.71 24.24
N PRO A 121 7.70 16.91 23.18
CA PRO A 121 7.02 17.34 21.97
C PRO A 121 5.56 17.66 22.28
N GLU A 122 5.00 18.60 21.54
CA GLU A 122 3.61 18.98 21.69
C GLU A 122 2.69 17.77 21.35
N PRO A 123 1.65 17.49 22.16
CA PRO A 123 0.76 16.36 21.91
C PRO A 123 0.15 16.36 20.50
N SER A 124 -0.16 17.53 19.96
CA SER A 124 -0.68 17.70 18.60
C SER A 124 0.30 17.19 17.53
N GLY A 125 1.58 17.56 17.66
CA GLY A 125 2.66 17.09 16.80
C GLY A 125 2.84 15.57 16.85
N VAL A 126 2.69 14.96 18.04
CA VAL A 126 2.72 13.49 18.19
C VAL A 126 1.57 12.83 17.44
N TRP A 127 0.34 13.33 17.61
CA TRP A 127 -0.84 12.75 16.94
C TRP A 127 -0.80 12.89 15.42
N ILE A 128 -0.41 14.06 14.89
CA ILE A 128 -0.29 14.27 13.44
C ILE A 128 0.71 13.31 12.84
N ASN A 129 1.91 13.22 13.43
CA ASN A 129 2.94 12.30 12.94
C ASN A 129 2.48 10.86 13.05
N ALA A 130 1.84 10.44 14.16
CA ALA A 130 1.30 9.09 14.30
C ALA A 130 0.30 8.74 13.19
N LEU A 131 -0.64 9.64 12.87
CA LEU A 131 -1.62 9.45 11.81
C LEU A 131 -0.96 9.31 10.44
N TRP A 132 0.00 10.17 10.12
CA TRP A 132 0.69 10.16 8.82
C TRP A 132 1.69 9.02 8.67
N PHE A 133 2.45 8.66 9.71
CA PHE A 133 3.29 7.46 9.69
C PHE A 133 2.45 6.19 9.52
N THR A 134 1.29 6.10 10.20
CA THR A 134 0.38 4.97 10.04
C THR A 134 -0.19 4.91 8.63
N SER A 135 -0.64 6.05 8.10
CA SER A 135 -1.11 6.16 6.71
C SER A 135 -0.04 5.72 5.70
N LEU A 136 1.21 6.17 5.89
CA LEU A 136 2.35 5.79 5.07
C LEU A 136 2.62 4.28 5.15
N ALA A 137 2.66 3.71 6.36
CA ALA A 137 2.91 2.29 6.57
C ALA A 137 1.82 1.42 5.90
N VAL A 138 0.54 1.80 6.01
CA VAL A 138 -0.55 1.10 5.34
C VAL A 138 -0.41 1.20 3.82
N SER A 139 -0.06 2.37 3.26
CA SER A 139 0.15 2.53 1.81
C SER A 139 1.30 1.67 1.27
N LEU A 140 2.41 1.61 2.01
CA LEU A 140 3.55 0.75 1.67
C LEU A 140 3.19 -0.74 1.81
N ALA A 141 2.42 -1.12 2.83
CA ALA A 141 1.95 -2.50 2.98
C ALA A 141 1.04 -2.92 1.81
N VAL A 142 0.12 -2.05 1.37
CA VAL A 142 -0.69 -2.29 0.16
C VAL A 142 0.22 -2.48 -1.06
N THR A 143 1.21 -1.61 -1.24
CA THR A 143 2.16 -1.70 -2.36
C THR A 143 2.89 -3.03 -2.36
N LEU A 144 3.40 -3.47 -1.19
CA LEU A 144 4.07 -4.76 -1.04
C LEU A 144 3.14 -5.94 -1.34
N LEU A 145 1.93 -5.94 -0.78
CA LEU A 145 0.95 -7.00 -1.00
C LEU A 145 0.52 -7.07 -2.48
N ALA A 146 0.28 -5.93 -3.12
CA ALA A 146 -0.03 -5.82 -4.55
C ALA A 146 1.07 -6.47 -5.41
N VAL A 147 2.35 -6.18 -5.11
CA VAL A 147 3.49 -6.79 -5.81
C VAL A 147 3.55 -8.30 -5.57
N LEU A 148 3.36 -8.77 -4.34
CA LEU A 148 3.37 -10.20 -4.01
C LEU A 148 2.25 -10.94 -4.75
N VAL A 149 1.03 -10.39 -4.77
CA VAL A 149 -0.07 -10.98 -5.52
C VAL A 149 0.26 -10.99 -7.02
N LYS A 150 0.79 -9.90 -7.59
CA LYS A 150 1.17 -9.86 -9.01
C LYS A 150 2.22 -10.92 -9.37
N GLN A 151 3.20 -11.16 -8.50
CA GLN A 151 4.18 -12.24 -8.65
C GLN A 151 3.51 -13.61 -8.61
N TRP A 152 2.58 -13.82 -7.69
CA TRP A 152 1.85 -15.07 -7.54
C TRP A 152 0.96 -15.37 -8.76
N LEU A 153 0.21 -14.36 -9.25
CA LEU A 153 -0.63 -14.46 -10.45
C LEU A 153 0.21 -14.75 -11.70
N ARG A 154 1.40 -14.13 -11.81
CA ARG A 154 2.34 -14.44 -12.90
C ARG A 154 2.77 -15.91 -12.86
N GLN A 155 3.12 -16.43 -11.69
CA GLN A 155 3.53 -17.83 -11.54
C GLN A 155 2.40 -18.82 -11.81
N TYR A 156 1.16 -18.44 -11.49
CA TYR A 156 -0.03 -19.23 -11.81
C TYR A 156 -0.16 -19.48 -13.32
N MET A 157 0.05 -18.46 -14.15
CA MET A 157 -0.12 -18.50 -15.61
C MET A 157 1.00 -19.21 -16.37
N VAL A 158 2.13 -19.52 -15.73
CA VAL A 158 3.22 -20.24 -16.41
C VAL A 158 2.75 -21.66 -16.74
N LEU A 159 2.53 -21.92 -18.03
CA LEU A 159 2.16 -23.24 -18.53
C LEU A 159 3.31 -24.25 -18.31
N PRO A 160 3.07 -25.34 -17.57
CA PRO A 160 4.06 -26.38 -17.38
C PRO A 160 4.17 -27.29 -18.61
N SER A 161 5.36 -27.84 -18.84
CA SER A 161 5.58 -28.91 -19.82
C SER A 161 5.01 -30.25 -19.31
N GLY A 162 4.63 -31.15 -20.22
CA GLY A 162 4.05 -32.46 -19.90
C GLY A 162 2.80 -32.79 -20.70
N THR A 163 2.14 -33.89 -20.36
CA THR A 163 0.86 -34.33 -20.97
C THR A 163 -0.30 -33.40 -20.61
N VAL A 164 -1.40 -33.42 -21.37
CA VAL A 164 -2.55 -32.51 -21.13
C VAL A 164 -3.10 -32.72 -19.73
N ARG A 165 -3.24 -33.97 -19.30
CA ARG A 165 -3.69 -34.34 -17.95
C ARG A 165 -2.78 -33.81 -16.83
N GLU A 166 -1.46 -33.82 -17.00
CA GLU A 166 -0.53 -33.27 -16.00
C GLU A 166 -0.69 -31.76 -15.88
N ARG A 167 -0.83 -31.05 -17.01
CA ARG A 167 -1.08 -29.61 -17.03
C ARG A 167 -2.40 -29.26 -16.33
N VAL A 168 -3.47 -30.01 -16.60
CA VAL A 168 -4.76 -29.89 -15.91
C VAL A 168 -4.61 -30.01 -14.40
N ARG A 169 -3.95 -31.09 -13.94
CA ARG A 169 -3.77 -31.36 -12.52
C ARG A 169 -2.96 -30.28 -11.82
N LEU A 170 -1.88 -29.82 -12.44
CA LEU A 170 -1.04 -28.77 -11.87
C LEU A 170 -1.77 -27.43 -11.82
N ARG A 171 -2.51 -27.04 -12.88
CA ARG A 171 -3.38 -25.86 -12.85
C ARG A 171 -4.42 -25.97 -11.74
N HIS A 172 -5.10 -27.11 -11.64
CA HIS A 172 -6.11 -27.34 -10.60
C HIS A 172 -5.51 -27.23 -9.20
N TYR A 173 -4.34 -27.82 -8.96
CA TYR A 173 -3.61 -27.67 -7.69
C TYR A 173 -3.31 -26.20 -7.36
N ARG A 174 -2.81 -25.42 -8.33
CA ARG A 174 -2.55 -23.98 -8.16
C ARG A 174 -3.83 -23.20 -7.89
N TYR A 175 -4.93 -23.52 -8.56
CA TYR A 175 -6.23 -22.88 -8.36
C TYR A 175 -6.80 -23.17 -6.97
N MET A 176 -6.65 -24.42 -6.49
CA MET A 176 -6.99 -24.78 -5.12
C MET A 176 -6.11 -24.01 -4.12
N GLY A 177 -4.84 -23.78 -4.46
CA GLY A 177 -3.96 -22.85 -3.74
C GLY A 177 -4.53 -21.42 -3.68
N LEU A 178 -4.94 -20.84 -4.81
CA LEU A 178 -5.55 -19.51 -4.89
C LEU A 178 -6.73 -19.38 -3.91
N LYS A 179 -7.61 -20.38 -3.92
CA LYS A 179 -8.77 -20.45 -3.02
C LYS A 179 -8.36 -20.62 -1.57
N ARG A 180 -7.44 -21.54 -1.28
CA ARG A 180 -7.04 -21.84 0.10
C ARG A 180 -6.36 -20.66 0.79
N TRP A 181 -5.54 -19.93 0.05
CA TRP A 181 -4.84 -18.74 0.53
C TRP A 181 -5.67 -17.45 0.39
N HIS A 182 -6.91 -17.55 -0.11
CA HIS A 182 -7.83 -16.42 -0.27
C HIS A 182 -7.23 -15.24 -1.05
N VAL A 183 -6.40 -15.52 -2.06
CA VAL A 183 -5.68 -14.49 -2.83
C VAL A 183 -6.66 -13.47 -3.42
N THR A 184 -7.79 -13.94 -3.95
CA THR A 184 -8.85 -13.07 -4.48
C THR A 184 -9.38 -12.13 -3.40
N ALA A 185 -9.65 -12.63 -2.18
CA ALA A 185 -10.13 -11.81 -1.07
C ALA A 185 -9.09 -10.77 -0.64
N ILE A 186 -7.79 -11.12 -0.68
CA ILE A 186 -6.71 -10.16 -0.43
C ILE A 186 -6.79 -9.02 -1.46
N VAL A 187 -6.89 -9.32 -2.77
CA VAL A 187 -7.00 -8.30 -3.82
C VAL A 187 -8.19 -7.38 -3.59
N TRP A 188 -9.36 -7.95 -3.29
CA TRP A 188 -10.58 -7.17 -3.02
C TRP A 188 -10.49 -6.33 -1.73
N SER A 189 -9.60 -6.69 -0.79
CA SER A 189 -9.36 -5.91 0.43
C SER A 189 -8.38 -4.74 0.26
N LEU A 190 -7.49 -4.80 -0.75
CA LEU A 190 -6.48 -3.76 -0.98
C LEU A 190 -7.09 -2.36 -1.16
N PRO A 191 -8.18 -2.16 -1.96
CA PRO A 191 -8.84 -0.86 -2.04
C PRO A 191 -9.24 -0.32 -0.66
N ILE A 192 -9.81 -1.15 0.20
CA ILE A 192 -10.29 -0.72 1.53
C ILE A 192 -9.12 -0.21 2.38
N ALA A 193 -7.98 -0.90 2.35
CA ALA A 193 -6.78 -0.48 3.06
C ALA A 193 -6.24 0.86 2.54
N VAL A 194 -6.28 1.10 1.23
CA VAL A 194 -5.90 2.39 0.64
C VAL A 194 -6.84 3.51 1.08
N HIS A 195 -8.15 3.28 1.08
CA HIS A 195 -9.13 4.28 1.53
C HIS A 195 -8.95 4.59 3.03
N LEU A 196 -8.63 3.58 3.85
CA LEU A 196 -8.30 3.79 5.25
C LEU A 196 -7.05 4.66 5.40
N ALA A 197 -5.98 4.37 4.67
CA ALA A 197 -4.77 5.19 4.67
C ALA A 197 -5.08 6.64 4.27
N MET A 198 -5.91 6.83 3.25
CA MET A 198 -6.36 8.15 2.79
C MET A 198 -7.18 8.88 3.85
N GLY A 199 -8.08 8.19 4.55
CA GLY A 199 -8.84 8.74 5.67
C GLY A 199 -7.92 9.22 6.81
N LEU A 200 -6.95 8.39 7.21
CA LEU A 200 -5.95 8.75 8.23
C LEU A 200 -5.15 10.00 7.84
N PHE A 201 -4.74 10.08 6.57
CA PHE A 201 -4.03 11.24 6.05
C PHE A 201 -4.86 12.52 6.12
N PHE A 202 -6.11 12.47 5.66
CA PHE A 202 -6.99 13.64 5.68
C PHE A 202 -7.35 14.11 7.10
N ILE A 203 -7.51 13.18 8.05
CA ILE A 203 -7.70 13.54 9.46
C ILE A 203 -6.46 14.29 9.96
N GLY A 204 -5.26 13.77 9.70
CA GLY A 204 -4.01 14.44 10.07
C GLY A 204 -3.85 15.80 9.37
N LEU A 205 -4.26 15.91 8.11
CA LEU A 205 -4.23 17.16 7.34
C LEU A 205 -5.19 18.21 7.92
N ALA A 206 -6.40 17.83 8.28
CA ALA A 206 -7.36 18.75 8.89
C ALA A 206 -6.85 19.30 10.23
N VAL A 207 -6.26 18.44 11.06
CA VAL A 207 -5.65 18.86 12.35
C VAL A 207 -4.44 19.75 12.10
N PHE A 208 -3.57 19.41 11.16
CA PHE A 208 -2.41 20.22 10.79
C PHE A 208 -2.81 21.62 10.31
N LEU A 209 -3.80 21.72 9.42
CA LEU A 209 -4.30 23.01 8.92
C LEU A 209 -5.04 23.84 9.97
N PHE A 210 -5.59 23.21 11.00
CA PHE A 210 -6.19 23.93 12.12
C PHE A 210 -5.16 24.56 13.05
N ILE A 211 -3.96 23.97 13.13
CA ILE A 211 -2.86 24.44 13.97
C ILE A 211 -1.98 25.47 13.26
N LEU A 212 -1.89 25.38 11.93
CA LEU A 212 -1.17 26.33 11.07
C LEU A 212 -1.80 27.73 11.12
#